data_AF-A0A820D5E2-F1
#
_entry.id   AF-A0A820D5E2-F1
#
_cell.length_a   1.000
_cell.length_b   1.000
_cell.length_c   1.000
_cell.angle_alpha   90.00
_cell.angle_beta   90.00
_cell.angle_gamma   90.00
#
_symmetry.space_group_name_H-M   'P 1'
#
loop_
_entity.id
_entity.type
_entity.pdbx_description
1 polymer ?
#
loop_
_entity_poly.entity_id
_entity_poly.type
_entity_poly.pdbx_seq_one_letter_code
_entity_poly.pdbx_strand_id
1 'polypeptide(L)'
;MAFAKLGTIFNQDRDGIGQCIISEHKSFQGYSLSLFNHKTRRHNIHYVLDQLKGNFVNKKQLLKRYDEFHDIYERKVKENLSPNMKLEKLISNIKLIAGNTRQNANRIVWNANLTYKVPRLTASIFSLWTLQKADHYFEAEGLEDQNNYLFQPHAAQVNL
;
A
#
# COMPACT_ATOMS: atom_id res chain seq x y z
N MET A 1 13.19 18.76 3.27
CA MET A 1 14.29 18.10 4.01
C MET A 1 14.19 18.18 5.56
N ALA A 2 13.19 18.83 6.19
CA ALA A 2 13.23 19.10 7.65
C ALA A 2 12.41 18.12 8.53
N PHE A 3 11.19 17.74 8.14
CA PHE A 3 10.25 17.07 9.06
C PHE A 3 10.56 15.60 9.35
N ALA A 4 11.08 14.84 8.37
CA ALA A 4 11.44 13.44 8.58
C ALA A 4 12.58 13.27 9.61
N LYS A 5 13.61 14.13 9.53
CA LYS A 5 14.71 14.17 10.49
C LYS A 5 14.27 14.68 11.87
N LEU A 6 13.48 15.76 11.90
CA LEU A 6 12.90 16.27 13.16
C LEU A 6 12.01 15.24 13.85
N GLY A 7 11.22 14.48 13.09
CA GLY A 7 10.38 13.40 13.61
C GLY A 7 11.20 12.33 14.32
N THR A 8 12.39 12.00 13.80
CA THR A 8 13.31 11.05 14.46
C THR A 8 13.76 11.56 15.82
N ILE A 9 14.15 12.84 15.90
CA ILE A 9 14.59 13.49 17.15
C ILE A 9 13.44 13.52 18.16
N PHE A 10 12.26 13.98 17.74
CA PHE A 10 11.06 14.04 18.59
C PHE A 10 10.59 12.67 19.07
N ASN A 11 10.74 11.62 18.26
CA ASN A 11 10.35 10.28 18.68
C ASN A 11 11.30 9.66 19.71
N GLN A 12 12.52 10.20 19.85
CA GLN A 12 13.48 9.79 20.88
C GLN A 12 13.31 10.57 22.20
N ASP A 13 12.44 11.57 22.22
CA ASP A 13 12.09 12.30 23.44
C ASP A 13 11.55 11.34 24.51
N ARG A 14 12.08 11.46 25.73
CA ARG A 14 11.71 10.58 26.85
C ARG A 14 10.47 11.06 27.59
N ASP A 15 10.17 12.35 27.49
CA ASP A 15 9.08 12.98 28.23
C ASP A 15 7.73 12.85 27.51
N GLY A 16 7.71 12.29 26.29
CA GLY A 16 6.49 12.04 25.53
C GLY A 16 6.01 13.23 24.69
N ILE A 17 6.61 14.41 24.88
CA ILE A 17 6.19 15.67 24.24
C ILE A 17 6.45 15.59 22.74
N GLY A 18 7.60 15.07 22.34
CA GLY A 18 7.93 14.91 20.93
C GLY A 18 6.96 13.98 20.18
N GLN A 19 6.50 12.91 20.81
CA GLN A 19 5.50 12.01 20.25
C GLN A 19 4.12 12.68 20.13
N CYS A 20 3.73 13.51 21.09
CA CYS A 20 2.51 14.33 20.99
C CYS A 20 2.58 15.26 19.76
N ILE A 21 3.68 15.99 19.59
CA ILE A 21 3.89 16.88 18.43
C ILE A 21 3.77 16.11 17.10
N ILE A 22 4.40 14.94 16.99
CA ILE A 22 4.31 14.09 15.81
C ILE A 22 2.85 13.68 15.53
N SER A 23 2.08 13.35 16.56
CA SER A 23 0.71 12.86 16.43
C SER A 23 -0.30 13.95 16.04
N GLU A 24 -0.09 15.18 16.50
CA GLU A 24 -1.04 16.28 16.33
C GLU A 24 -0.81 17.09 15.05
N HIS A 25 0.44 17.15 14.56
CA HIS A 25 0.79 18.01 13.45
C HIS A 25 0.87 17.26 12.11
N LYS A 26 0.04 17.69 11.15
CA LYS A 26 -0.01 17.14 9.78
C LYS A 26 1.35 17.11 9.06
N SER A 27 2.26 18.04 9.39
CA SER A 27 3.61 18.08 8.82
C SER A 27 4.44 16.83 9.12
N PHE A 28 4.09 16.06 10.16
CA PHE A 28 4.74 14.79 10.50
C PHE A 28 4.01 13.56 9.95
N GLN A 29 2.98 13.74 9.11
CA GLN A 29 2.21 12.63 8.55
C GLN A 29 3.09 11.63 7.79
N GLY A 30 4.08 12.09 7.03
CA GLY A 30 5.06 11.22 6.38
C GLY A 30 5.91 10.40 7.35
N TYR A 31 6.34 11.00 8.47
CA TYR A 31 7.08 10.30 9.51
C TYR A 31 6.20 9.27 10.25
N SER A 32 4.97 9.64 10.59
CA SER A 32 3.98 8.72 11.17
C SER A 32 3.68 7.55 10.24
N LEU A 33 3.59 7.79 8.93
CA LEU A 33 3.49 6.74 7.92
C LEU A 33 4.71 5.82 7.92
N SER A 34 5.92 6.39 7.99
CA SER A 34 7.15 5.59 8.08
C SER A 34 7.16 4.68 9.31
N LEU A 35 6.82 5.22 10.47
CA LEU A 35 6.70 4.43 11.71
C LEU A 35 5.64 3.33 11.60
N PHE A 36 4.49 3.63 10.99
CA PHE A 36 3.44 2.64 10.75
C PHE A 36 3.94 1.51 9.85
N ASN A 37 4.57 1.83 8.73
CA ASN A 37 5.12 0.85 7.80
C ASN A 37 6.21 0.00 8.46
N HIS A 38 7.10 0.61 9.24
CA HIS A 38 8.13 -0.11 9.98
C HIS A 38 7.51 -1.12 10.98
N LYS A 39 6.49 -0.70 11.75
CA LYS A 39 5.82 -1.57 12.72
C LYS A 39 5.03 -2.70 12.05
N THR A 40 4.36 -2.41 10.94
CA THR A 40 3.48 -3.37 10.25
C THR A 40 4.21 -4.34 9.35
N ARG A 41 5.48 -4.09 8.98
CA ARG A 41 6.33 -5.10 8.31
C ARG A 41 6.39 -6.44 9.05
N ARG A 42 6.26 -6.42 10.38
CA ARG A 42 6.20 -7.64 11.21
C ARG A 42 4.89 -8.43 11.02
N HIS A 43 3.81 -7.76 10.62
CA HIS A 43 2.51 -8.35 10.31
C HIS A 43 2.37 -8.63 8.81
N ASN A 44 3.34 -9.38 8.27
CA ASN A 44 3.37 -9.75 6.87
C ASN A 44 2.21 -10.71 6.49
N ILE A 45 2.16 -11.12 5.23
CA ILE A 45 1.11 -12.00 4.72
C ILE A 45 1.05 -13.33 5.49
N HIS A 46 2.18 -13.90 5.92
CA HIS A 46 2.20 -15.12 6.72
C HIS A 46 1.49 -14.92 8.07
N TYR A 47 1.82 -13.84 8.76
CA TYR A 47 1.14 -13.49 10.01
C TYR A 47 -0.37 -13.35 9.80
N VAL A 48 -0.80 -12.65 8.74
CA VAL A 48 -2.24 -12.50 8.43
C VAL A 48 -2.90 -13.84 8.19
N LEU A 49 -2.30 -14.73 7.39
CA LEU A 49 -2.85 -16.05 7.11
C LEU A 49 -2.92 -16.92 8.37
N ASP A 50 -1.97 -16.78 9.29
CA ASP A 50 -1.96 -17.52 10.55
C ASP A 50 -3.08 -17.07 11.49
N GLN A 51 -3.45 -15.79 11.45
CA GLN A 51 -4.56 -15.25 12.24
C GLN A 51 -5.95 -15.55 11.66
N LEU A 52 -6.06 -16.02 10.41
CA LEU A 52 -7.35 -16.38 9.81
C LEU A 52 -7.92 -17.64 10.50
N LYS A 53 -9.13 -17.50 11.06
CA LYS A 53 -9.90 -18.59 11.66
C LYS A 53 -10.95 -19.12 10.68
N GLY A 54 -11.09 -20.45 10.60
CA GLY A 54 -12.16 -21.12 9.82
C GLY A 54 -11.65 -22.24 8.91
N ASN A 55 -12.46 -23.28 8.76
CA ASN A 55 -12.07 -24.54 8.09
C ASN A 55 -12.08 -24.46 6.54
N PHE A 56 -12.62 -23.38 5.97
CA PHE A 56 -12.82 -23.24 4.52
C PHE A 56 -11.81 -22.30 3.84
N VAL A 57 -10.80 -21.80 4.56
CA VAL A 57 -9.82 -20.87 4.00
C VAL A 57 -8.63 -21.62 3.41
N ASN A 58 -8.52 -21.63 2.09
CA ASN A 58 -7.34 -22.14 1.41
C ASN A 58 -6.18 -21.13 1.50
N LYS A 59 -5.41 -21.20 2.59
CA LYS A 59 -4.27 -20.30 2.85
C LYS A 59 -3.24 -20.29 1.71
N LYS A 60 -3.00 -21.44 1.07
CA LYS A 60 -2.06 -21.55 -0.07
C LYS A 60 -2.55 -20.76 -1.29
N GLN A 61 -3.85 -20.82 -1.56
CA GLN A 61 -4.45 -20.04 -2.65
C GLN A 61 -4.43 -18.53 -2.35
N LEU A 62 -4.69 -18.13 -1.11
CA LEU A 62 -4.61 -16.73 -0.69
C LEU A 62 -3.18 -16.19 -0.80
N LEU A 63 -2.20 -16.95 -0.33
CA LEU A 63 -0.79 -16.58 -0.47
C LEU A 63 -0.42 -16.34 -1.94
N LYS A 64 -0.75 -17.29 -2.82
CA LYS A 64 -0.49 -17.15 -4.25
C LYS A 64 -1.15 -15.88 -4.86
N ARG A 65 -2.40 -15.59 -4.48
CA ARG A 65 -3.09 -14.38 -4.96
C ARG A 65 -2.46 -13.10 -4.43
N TYR A 66 -2.00 -13.12 -3.18
CA TYR A 66 -1.27 -12.00 -2.61
C TYR A 66 0.05 -11.77 -3.32
N ASP A 67 0.83 -12.83 -3.59
CA ASP A 67 2.10 -12.73 -4.31
C ASP A 67 1.88 -12.16 -5.73
N GLU A 68 0.87 -12.67 -6.45
CA GLU A 68 0.47 -12.13 -7.76
C GLU A 68 0.08 -10.64 -7.69
N PHE A 69 -0.64 -10.24 -6.64
CA PHE A 69 -0.95 -8.84 -6.39
C PHE A 69 0.32 -8.02 -6.13
N HIS A 70 1.18 -8.52 -5.23
CA HIS A 70 2.35 -7.81 -4.71
C HIS A 70 3.36 -7.56 -5.83
N ASP A 71 3.66 -8.56 -6.64
CA ASP A 71 4.55 -8.46 -7.80
C ASP A 71 4.06 -7.38 -8.80
N ILE A 72 2.76 -7.35 -9.07
CA ILE A 72 2.18 -6.36 -10.00
C ILE A 72 2.19 -4.97 -9.38
N TYR A 73 1.90 -4.88 -8.10
CA TYR A 73 1.89 -3.64 -7.34
C TYR A 73 3.29 -3.01 -7.32
N GLU A 74 4.31 -3.76 -6.86
CA GLU A 74 5.68 -3.27 -6.75
C GLU A 74 6.22 -2.83 -8.10
N ARG A 75 5.99 -3.65 -9.13
CA ARG A 75 6.41 -3.32 -10.49
C ARG A 75 5.78 -2.01 -10.98
N LYS A 76 4.47 -1.81 -10.76
CA LYS A 76 3.79 -0.57 -11.15
C LYS A 76 4.29 0.65 -10.39
N VAL A 77 4.52 0.51 -9.08
CA VAL A 77 5.11 1.60 -8.30
C VAL A 77 6.49 1.94 -8.86
N LYS A 78 7.37 0.96 -9.03
CA LYS A 78 8.73 1.16 -9.56
C LYS A 78 8.75 1.79 -10.97
N GLU A 79 7.88 1.34 -11.86
CA GLU A 79 7.79 1.85 -13.25
C GLU A 79 7.32 3.31 -13.32
N ASN A 80 6.59 3.80 -12.32
CA ASN A 80 5.94 5.12 -12.38
C ASN A 80 6.49 6.12 -11.35
N LEU A 81 7.11 5.66 -10.25
CA LEU A 81 7.60 6.50 -9.17
C LEU A 81 8.70 7.45 -9.69
N SER A 82 8.36 8.73 -9.76
CA SER A 82 9.26 9.80 -10.20
C SER A 82 8.77 11.16 -9.71
N PRO A 83 9.63 12.18 -9.56
CA PRO A 83 9.19 13.50 -9.10
C PRO A 83 8.13 14.16 -9.99
N ASN A 84 8.11 13.82 -11.29
CA ASN A 84 7.17 14.34 -12.29
C ASN A 84 6.27 13.24 -12.85
N MET A 85 5.65 12.49 -11.95
CA MET A 85 4.74 11.38 -12.27
C MET A 85 3.61 11.79 -13.23
N LYS A 86 3.43 11.01 -14.30
CA LYS A 86 2.31 11.11 -15.24
C LYS A 86 1.36 9.93 -15.06
N LEU A 87 0.35 10.11 -14.21
CA LEU A 87 -0.53 9.03 -13.75
C LEU A 87 -1.70 8.74 -14.71
N GLU A 88 -1.88 9.54 -15.77
CA GLU A 88 -2.99 9.46 -16.71
C GLU A 88 -3.04 8.09 -17.41
N LYS A 89 -1.87 7.55 -17.77
CA LYS A 89 -1.74 6.23 -18.37
C LYS A 89 -2.19 5.13 -17.41
N LEU A 90 -1.80 5.23 -16.13
CA LEU A 90 -2.21 4.28 -15.10
C LEU A 90 -3.72 4.34 -14.85
N ILE A 91 -4.29 5.55 -14.74
CA ILE A 91 -5.73 5.78 -14.58
C ILE A 91 -6.51 5.20 -15.77
N SER A 92 -6.04 5.42 -16.99
CA SER A 92 -6.67 4.92 -18.22
C SER A 92 -6.67 3.39 -18.27
N ASN A 93 -5.55 2.77 -17.89
CA ASN A 93 -5.45 1.31 -17.80
C ASN A 93 -6.39 0.73 -16.75
N ILE A 94 -6.53 1.39 -15.58
CA ILE A 94 -7.49 0.97 -14.54
C ILE A 94 -8.91 1.01 -15.09
N LYS A 95 -9.30 2.11 -15.75
CA LYS A 95 -10.63 2.24 -16.36
C LYS A 95 -10.89 1.17 -17.41
N LEU A 96 -9.90 0.81 -18.22
CA LEU A 96 -10.02 -0.26 -19.22
C LEU A 96 -10.23 -1.62 -18.56
N ILE A 97 -9.45 -1.95 -17.52
CA ILE A 97 -9.61 -3.22 -16.79
C ILE A 97 -11.00 -3.30 -16.13
N ALA A 98 -11.47 -2.19 -15.53
CA ALA A 98 -12.77 -2.10 -14.86
C ALA A 98 -13.97 -2.05 -15.84
N GLY A 99 -13.85 -1.35 -16.98
CA GLY A 99 -14.90 -1.31 -18.01
C GLY A 99 -15.12 -2.67 -18.67
N ASN A 100 -14.07 -3.50 -18.73
CA ASN A 100 -14.15 -4.89 -19.19
C ASN A 100 -14.75 -5.86 -18.16
N THR A 101 -15.16 -5.37 -16.98
CA THR A 101 -15.95 -6.13 -16.00
C THR A 101 -17.41 -5.67 -16.05
N ARG A 102 -18.13 -6.04 -17.11
CA ARG A 102 -19.59 -5.80 -17.19
C ARG A 102 -20.31 -6.59 -16.10
N GLN A 103 -20.99 -5.91 -15.19
CA GLN A 103 -21.92 -6.52 -14.23
C GLN A 103 -23.30 -6.62 -14.88
N ASN A 104 -23.84 -7.84 -14.98
CA ASN A 104 -25.27 -8.02 -15.23
C ASN A 104 -26.01 -7.84 -13.89
N ALA A 105 -27.03 -6.99 -13.92
CA ALA A 105 -27.55 -6.21 -12.80
C ALA A 105 -28.15 -6.95 -11.59
N ASN A 106 -27.89 -8.25 -11.36
CA ASN A 106 -28.33 -8.91 -10.11
C ASN A 106 -27.56 -10.20 -9.73
N ARG A 107 -26.45 -10.53 -10.40
CA ARG A 107 -25.57 -11.65 -9.98
C ARG A 107 -24.14 -11.38 -10.44
N ILE A 108 -23.22 -11.26 -9.48
CA ILE A 108 -21.79 -11.34 -9.78
C ILE A 108 -21.51 -12.79 -10.18
N VAL A 109 -21.39 -13.06 -11.48
CA VAL A 109 -20.93 -14.36 -11.96
C VAL A 109 -19.41 -14.40 -11.79
N TRP A 110 -18.97 -15.07 -10.72
CA TRP A 110 -17.55 -15.37 -10.49
C TRP A 110 -17.07 -16.37 -11.54
N ASN A 111 -16.64 -15.88 -12.69
CA ASN A 111 -15.95 -16.69 -13.69
C ASN A 111 -14.42 -16.58 -13.54
N ALA A 112 -13.69 -17.51 -14.15
CA ALA A 112 -12.24 -17.57 -14.07
C ALA A 112 -11.57 -16.27 -14.55
N ASN A 113 -12.14 -15.63 -15.58
CA ASN A 113 -11.65 -14.36 -16.13
C ASN A 113 -11.78 -13.20 -15.12
N LEU A 114 -12.91 -13.09 -14.41
CA LEU A 114 -13.13 -12.08 -13.37
C LEU A 114 -12.18 -12.32 -12.20
N THR A 115 -12.07 -13.57 -11.75
CA THR A 115 -11.21 -13.97 -10.63
C THR A 115 -9.73 -13.65 -10.90
N TYR A 116 -9.27 -13.81 -12.15
CA TYR A 116 -7.92 -13.45 -12.57
C TYR A 116 -7.69 -11.92 -12.65
N LYS A 117 -8.72 -11.15 -12.99
CA LYS A 117 -8.63 -9.70 -13.12
C LYS A 117 -8.58 -8.99 -11.76
N VAL A 118 -9.14 -9.58 -10.70
CA VAL A 118 -9.23 -8.94 -9.38
C VAL A 118 -7.85 -8.57 -8.82
N PRO A 119 -6.86 -9.48 -8.66
CA PRO A 119 -5.54 -9.11 -8.13
C PRO A 119 -4.87 -8.00 -8.95
N ARG A 120 -5.01 -8.05 -10.29
CA ARG A 120 -4.44 -7.05 -11.21
C ARG A 120 -5.08 -5.67 -11.08
N LEU A 121 -6.41 -5.63 -10.94
CA LEU A 121 -7.15 -4.39 -10.74
C LEU A 121 -6.82 -3.79 -9.38
N THR A 122 -6.85 -4.61 -8.33
CA THR A 122 -6.50 -4.22 -6.96
C THR A 122 -5.07 -3.68 -6.90
N ALA A 123 -4.09 -4.37 -7.49
CA ALA A 123 -2.70 -3.90 -7.59
C ALA A 123 -2.59 -2.56 -8.31
N SER A 124 -3.35 -2.37 -9.39
CA SER A 124 -3.35 -1.11 -10.14
C SER A 124 -3.92 0.04 -9.30
N ILE A 125 -5.02 -0.18 -8.59
CA ILE A 125 -5.64 0.82 -7.70
C ILE A 125 -4.70 1.19 -6.56
N PHE A 126 -4.14 0.20 -5.86
CA PHE A 126 -3.20 0.45 -4.75
C PHE A 126 -1.91 1.12 -5.22
N SER A 127 -1.39 0.76 -6.40
CA SER A 127 -0.22 1.44 -6.97
C SER A 127 -0.53 2.91 -7.27
N LEU A 128 -1.70 3.22 -7.85
CA LEU A 128 -2.13 4.60 -8.07
C LEU A 128 -2.22 5.36 -6.75
N TRP A 129 -2.83 4.76 -5.73
CA TRP A 129 -2.98 5.41 -4.44
C TRP A 129 -1.64 5.68 -3.74
N THR A 130 -0.69 4.75 -3.88
CA THR A 130 0.69 4.89 -3.40
C THR A 130 1.37 6.08 -4.07
N LEU A 131 1.30 6.14 -5.40
CA LEU A 131 1.95 7.15 -6.22
C LEU A 131 1.37 8.55 -5.99
N GLN A 132 0.05 8.67 -5.82
CA GLN A 132 -0.62 9.93 -5.49
C GLN A 132 -0.21 10.50 -4.12
N LYS A 133 0.40 9.68 -3.25
CA LYS A 133 0.85 10.05 -1.90
C LYS A 133 2.37 9.95 -1.74
N ALA A 134 3.11 9.93 -2.83
CA ALA A 134 4.56 9.73 -2.80
C ALA A 134 5.34 11.00 -2.44
N ASP A 135 4.70 12.14 -2.20
CA ASP A 135 5.36 13.38 -1.80
C ASP A 135 6.28 13.16 -0.59
N HIS A 136 5.80 12.42 0.41
CA HIS A 136 6.58 12.08 1.60
C HIS A 136 7.84 11.26 1.29
N TYR A 137 7.80 10.42 0.25
CA TYR A 137 8.97 9.65 -0.19
C TYR A 137 10.04 10.57 -0.77
N PHE A 138 9.66 11.59 -1.55
CA PHE A 138 10.63 12.56 -2.06
C PHE A 138 11.11 13.52 -0.97
N GLU A 139 10.26 13.89 -0.01
CA GLU A 139 10.66 14.69 1.16
C GLU A 139 11.72 14.00 2.04
N ALA A 140 11.70 12.66 2.07
CA ALA A 140 12.59 11.79 2.82
C ALA A 140 13.86 11.38 2.04
N GLU A 141 14.14 12.03 0.90
CA GLU A 141 15.33 11.74 0.10
C GLU A 141 16.62 11.80 0.94
N GLY A 142 17.45 10.77 0.80
CA GLY A 142 18.71 10.62 1.53
C GLY A 142 18.59 9.98 2.92
N LEU A 143 17.41 9.54 3.35
CA LEU A 143 17.25 8.69 4.53
C LEU A 143 17.39 7.21 4.16
N GLU A 144 18.01 6.40 5.05
CA GLU A 144 18.19 4.95 4.81
C GLU A 144 16.84 4.22 4.65
N ASP A 145 15.81 4.70 5.31
CA ASP A 145 14.49 4.10 5.35
C ASP A 145 13.46 4.79 4.44
N GLN A 146 13.92 5.55 3.44
CA GLN A 146 13.09 6.33 2.51
C GLN A 146 11.86 5.56 1.98
N ASN A 147 12.00 4.27 1.68
CA ASN A 147 10.90 3.42 1.21
C ASN A 147 9.72 3.31 2.19
N ASN A 148 9.94 3.53 3.49
CA ASN A 148 8.86 3.57 4.49
C ASN A 148 7.96 4.79 4.36
N TYR A 149 8.38 5.82 3.63
CA TYR A 149 7.58 7.02 3.41
C TYR A 149 6.61 6.88 2.24
N LEU A 150 6.64 5.76 1.51
CA LEU A 150 5.59 5.39 0.56
C LEU A 150 4.37 4.85 1.30
N PHE A 151 3.18 5.21 0.85
CA PHE A 151 1.97 4.57 1.34
C PHE A 151 1.93 3.10 0.86
N GLN A 152 1.89 2.14 1.78
CA GLN A 152 1.92 0.71 1.44
C GLN A 152 0.62 0.03 1.86
N PRO A 153 0.01 -0.82 1.00
CA PRO A 153 -1.15 -1.61 1.38
C PRO A 153 -0.75 -2.66 2.43
N HIS A 154 -1.51 -2.74 3.52
CA HIS A 154 -1.35 -3.80 4.51
C HIS A 154 -1.85 -5.14 3.93
N ALA A 155 -1.19 -6.25 4.24
CA ALA A 155 -1.55 -7.57 3.69
C ALA A 155 -3.00 -7.99 3.99
N ALA A 156 -3.55 -7.55 5.13
CA ALA A 156 -4.95 -7.77 5.48
C ALA A 156 -5.95 -7.04 4.56
N GLN A 157 -5.59 -5.87 3.99
CA GLN A 157 -6.49 -5.10 3.12
C GLN A 157 -6.64 -5.72 1.72
N VAL A 158 -5.69 -6.59 1.34
CA VAL A 158 -5.64 -7.23 0.02
C VAL A 158 -6.29 -8.63 0.06
N ASN A 159 -6.30 -9.27 1.23
CA ASN A 159 -6.74 -10.67 1.42
C ASN A 159 -8.15 -10.82 2.03
N LEU A 160 -8.86 -9.72 2.30
CA LEU A 160 -10.28 -9.69 2.70
C LEU A 160 -11.15 -9.41 1.47
#